data_AF-A0A918PN76-F1
#
_entry.id   AF-A0A918PN76-F1
#
_cell.length_a   1.000
_cell.length_b   1.000
_cell.length_c   1.000
_cell.angle_alpha   90.00
_cell.angle_beta   90.00
_cell.angle_gamma   90.00
#
_symmetry.space_group_name_H-M   'P 1'
#
loop_
_entity.id
_entity.type
_entity.pdbx_description
1 polymer ?
#
loop_
_entity_poly.entity_id
_entity_poly.type
_entity_poly.pdbx_seq_one_letter_code
_entity_poly.pdbx_strand_id
1 'polypeptide(L)'
;MVYDGIMRMSRITLAFTAFVLAPMSISARPALAEPDAAPSAAPVQPDAAAPKSITKELASGDGKTQATAYVIFENSEMAGVDKEYEILRYLKLKPQSQALVTGESKTYDALTVIDPQTGDTRTVWFDISNFFGEMF
;
A
#
# COMPACT_ATOMS: atom_id res chain seq x y z
N MET A 1 27.87 24.41 -33.05
CA MET A 1 26.79 23.50 -32.63
C MET A 1 26.34 23.96 -31.25
N VAL A 2 25.20 24.63 -31.19
CA VAL A 2 24.67 25.28 -29.98
C VAL A 2 23.73 24.29 -29.30
N TYR A 3 24.00 24.03 -28.01
CA TYR A 3 23.09 23.31 -27.12
C TYR A 3 21.93 24.24 -26.77
N ASP A 4 20.72 23.87 -27.16
CA ASP A 4 19.49 24.53 -26.72
C ASP A 4 18.43 23.46 -26.44
N GLY A 5 18.44 22.97 -25.21
CA GLY A 5 17.57 21.91 -24.71
C GLY A 5 16.86 22.39 -23.45
N ILE A 6 15.89 23.28 -23.66
CA ILE A 6 15.08 23.92 -22.63
C ILE A 6 14.35 22.86 -21.78
N MET A 7 14.67 22.84 -20.49
CA MET A 7 13.90 22.13 -19.47
C MET A 7 12.45 22.59 -19.46
N ARG A 8 11.51 21.67 -19.68
CA ARG A 8 10.09 21.87 -19.34
C ARG A 8 9.84 21.40 -17.91
N MET A 9 9.90 22.34 -16.97
CA MET A 9 9.34 22.18 -15.61
C MET A 9 7.81 22.13 -15.71
N SER A 10 7.23 20.95 -15.49
CA SER A 10 5.78 20.80 -15.34
C SER A 10 5.38 21.19 -13.92
N ARG A 11 4.82 22.39 -13.78
CA ARG A 11 4.16 22.85 -12.55
C ARG A 11 2.75 22.27 -12.55
N ILE A 12 2.49 21.25 -11.73
CA ILE A 12 1.12 20.80 -11.46
C ILE A 12 0.60 21.62 -10.28
N THR A 13 -0.26 22.57 -10.62
CA THR A 13 -1.01 23.43 -9.72
C THR A 13 -1.96 22.60 -8.84
N LEU A 14 -1.84 22.80 -7.54
CA LEU A 14 -2.76 22.37 -6.49
C LEU A 14 -4.12 23.06 -6.68
N ALA A 15 -5.21 22.30 -6.82
CA ALA A 15 -6.58 22.85 -6.79
C ALA A 15 -7.30 22.34 -5.54
N PHE A 16 -7.34 23.22 -4.53
CA PHE A 16 -8.25 23.17 -3.39
C PHE A 16 -9.63 23.63 -3.87
N THR A 17 -10.67 22.80 -3.73
CA THR A 17 -12.06 23.29 -3.87
C THR A 17 -13.03 22.57 -2.94
N ALA A 18 -13.56 23.39 -2.01
CA ALA A 18 -14.89 23.43 -1.41
C ALA A 18 -15.42 22.28 -0.53
N PHE A 19 -15.40 22.57 0.77
CA PHE A 19 -16.33 22.10 1.79
C PHE A 19 -17.73 22.70 1.55
N VAL A 20 -18.77 21.87 1.44
CA VAL A 20 -20.18 22.31 1.52
C VAL A 20 -20.84 21.58 2.69
N LEU A 21 -21.23 22.35 3.69
CA LEU A 21 -22.03 21.96 4.84
C LEU A 21 -23.52 22.06 4.47
N ALA A 22 -24.28 21.00 4.66
CA ALA A 22 -25.74 21.05 4.68
C ALA A 22 -26.28 20.25 5.88
N PRO A 23 -27.15 20.83 6.73
CA PRO A 23 -27.85 20.08 7.77
C PRO A 23 -29.15 19.49 7.19
N MET A 24 -29.37 18.20 7.40
CA MET A 24 -30.69 17.60 7.20
C MET A 24 -31.11 16.79 8.43
N SER A 25 -32.37 17.02 8.78
CA SER A 25 -33.00 16.78 10.06
C SER A 25 -33.10 15.32 10.48
N ILE A 26 -33.03 15.16 11.79
CA ILE A 26 -33.39 13.98 12.56
C ILE A 26 -34.87 13.64 12.30
N SER A 27 -35.13 12.42 11.86
CA SER A 27 -36.45 11.78 11.98
C SER A 27 -36.28 10.52 12.83
N ALA A 28 -36.77 10.59 14.06
CA ALA A 28 -36.78 9.48 15.00
C ALA A 28 -37.88 8.49 14.61
N ARG A 29 -37.51 7.23 14.36
CA ARG A 29 -38.42 6.08 14.41
C ARG A 29 -38.07 5.24 15.64
N PRO A 30 -39.02 4.92 16.53
CA PRO A 30 -38.81 3.90 17.54
C PRO A 30 -39.19 2.54 16.94
N ALA A 31 -38.27 1.59 16.97
CA ALA A 31 -38.59 0.18 16.82
C ALA A 31 -37.74 -0.62 17.82
N LEU A 32 -38.46 -1.43 18.59
CA LEU A 32 -38.02 -2.21 19.73
C LEU A 32 -36.88 -3.20 19.42
N ALA A 33 -35.91 -3.20 20.34
CA ALA A 33 -35.19 -4.34 20.91
C ALA A 33 -34.62 -5.42 19.98
N GLU A 34 -33.28 -5.50 19.92
CA GLU A 34 -32.56 -6.77 20.08
C GLU A 34 -31.45 -6.61 21.13
N PRO A 35 -31.28 -7.60 22.03
CA PRO A 35 -30.38 -7.54 23.17
C PRO A 35 -28.92 -7.79 22.78
N ASP A 36 -28.03 -6.98 23.36
CA ASP A 36 -26.75 -7.38 23.94
C ASP A 36 -26.00 -8.54 23.26
N ALA A 37 -25.28 -8.24 22.17
CA ALA A 37 -24.26 -9.15 21.64
C ALA A 37 -23.18 -8.39 20.85
N ALA A 38 -22.31 -7.68 21.55
CA ALA A 38 -20.92 -7.52 21.14
C ALA A 38 -20.04 -7.65 22.39
N PRO A 39 -18.86 -8.29 22.33
CA PRO A 39 -18.11 -8.68 21.15
C PRO A 39 -17.75 -10.18 21.16
N SER A 40 -18.05 -10.93 20.08
CA SER A 40 -17.25 -12.12 19.80
C SER A 40 -15.93 -11.64 19.22
N ALA A 41 -15.01 -11.29 20.12
CA ALA A 41 -13.61 -11.15 19.80
C ALA A 41 -13.19 -12.50 19.20
N ALA A 42 -13.06 -12.54 17.87
CA ALA A 42 -12.32 -13.61 17.22
C ALA A 42 -10.99 -13.75 17.96
N PRO A 43 -10.55 -14.99 18.28
CA PRO A 43 -9.34 -15.20 19.06
C PRO A 43 -8.22 -14.42 18.39
N VAL A 44 -7.62 -13.50 19.14
CA VAL A 44 -6.39 -12.81 18.76
C VAL A 44 -5.36 -13.93 18.63
N GLN A 45 -5.18 -14.44 17.40
CA GLN A 45 -4.19 -15.47 17.15
C GLN A 45 -2.82 -14.89 17.50
N PRO A 46 -2.08 -15.51 18.41
CA PRO A 46 -0.74 -15.09 18.76
C PRO A 46 0.14 -15.23 17.52
N ASP A 47 0.94 -14.20 17.24
CA ASP A 47 2.03 -14.10 16.27
C ASP A 47 2.22 -15.35 15.40
N ALA A 48 1.36 -15.49 14.39
CA ALA A 48 1.50 -16.55 13.41
C ALA A 48 2.82 -16.30 12.68
N ALA A 49 3.76 -17.24 12.82
CA ALA A 49 5.01 -17.23 12.07
C ALA A 49 4.70 -16.95 10.58
N ALA A 50 5.56 -16.16 9.94
CA ALA A 50 5.40 -15.80 8.54
C ALA A 50 5.11 -17.04 7.67
N PRO A 51 4.16 -16.97 6.72
CA PRO A 51 3.91 -18.07 5.84
C PRO A 51 5.16 -18.34 5.00
N LYS A 52 5.42 -19.62 4.71
CA LYS A 52 6.61 -20.07 3.95
C LYS A 52 6.72 -19.38 2.59
N SER A 53 5.58 -19.01 2.01
CA SER A 53 5.43 -18.34 0.72
C SER A 53 5.98 -16.92 0.67
N ILE A 54 6.17 -16.22 1.79
CA ILE A 54 6.73 -14.85 1.83
C ILE A 54 7.98 -14.73 2.70
N THR A 55 8.47 -15.86 3.24
CA THR A 55 9.57 -15.83 4.22
C THR A 55 10.85 -15.27 3.62
N LYS A 56 11.10 -15.53 2.34
CA LYS A 56 12.30 -15.05 1.64
C LYS A 56 12.25 -13.53 1.43
N GLU A 57 11.09 -13.02 1.06
CA GLU A 57 10.80 -11.61 0.87
C GLU A 57 10.94 -10.87 2.19
N LEU A 58 10.31 -11.35 3.26
CA LEU A 58 10.41 -10.75 4.60
C LEU A 58 11.84 -10.77 5.17
N ALA A 59 12.68 -11.72 4.75
CA ALA A 59 14.09 -11.76 5.14
C ALA A 59 14.98 -10.77 4.36
N SER A 60 14.48 -10.20 3.26
CA SER A 60 15.27 -9.32 2.39
C SER A 60 15.34 -7.86 2.86
N GLY A 61 14.38 -7.42 3.69
CA GLY A 61 14.27 -6.02 4.09
C GLY A 61 13.11 -5.77 5.06
N ASP A 62 12.78 -4.50 5.27
CA ASP A 62 11.65 -4.06 6.12
C ASP A 62 10.60 -3.20 5.39
N GLY A 63 10.86 -2.90 4.11
CA GLY A 63 9.96 -2.16 3.23
C GLY A 63 9.81 -0.68 3.55
N LYS A 64 10.55 -0.10 4.51
CA LYS A 64 10.34 1.31 4.91
C LYS A 64 10.96 2.32 3.95
N THR A 65 11.98 1.91 3.19
CA THR A 65 12.70 2.76 2.24
C THR A 65 13.05 1.96 0.99
N GLN A 66 13.46 2.61 -0.10
CA GLN A 66 14.00 1.92 -1.28
C GLN A 66 15.19 1.01 -0.95
N ALA A 67 16.07 1.44 -0.05
CA ALA A 67 17.27 0.68 0.34
C ALA A 67 16.94 -0.59 1.15
N THR A 68 15.78 -0.60 1.81
CA THR A 68 15.30 -1.72 2.63
C THR A 68 14.04 -2.35 2.07
N ALA A 69 13.75 -2.12 0.78
CA ALA A 69 12.56 -2.64 0.10
C ALA A 69 12.50 -4.17 0.20
N TYR A 70 11.28 -4.71 0.27
CA TYR A 70 11.10 -6.16 0.15
C TYR A 70 11.40 -6.58 -1.29
N VAL A 71 12.38 -7.46 -1.49
CA VAL A 71 12.71 -8.00 -2.80
C VAL A 71 11.68 -9.05 -3.19
N ILE A 72 11.01 -8.86 -4.32
CA ILE A 72 10.09 -9.85 -4.87
C ILE A 72 10.85 -10.76 -5.81
N PHE A 73 10.92 -12.05 -5.49
CA PHE A 73 11.75 -13.03 -6.21
C PHE A 73 11.03 -13.75 -7.36
N GLU A 74 9.78 -13.38 -7.62
CA GLU A 74 9.01 -13.90 -8.74
C GLU A 74 9.48 -13.25 -10.05
N ASN A 75 9.40 -14.00 -11.16
CA ASN A 75 9.85 -13.56 -12.48
C ASN A 75 8.68 -13.25 -13.44
N SER A 76 7.45 -13.15 -12.92
CA SER A 76 6.28 -12.77 -13.70
C SER A 76 5.50 -11.69 -12.96
N GLU A 77 4.95 -10.73 -13.70
CA GLU A 77 4.19 -9.61 -13.13
C GLU A 77 3.04 -10.11 -12.25
N MET A 78 2.25 -11.08 -12.74
CA MET A 78 1.12 -11.62 -11.98
C MET A 78 1.54 -12.23 -10.64
N ALA A 79 2.54 -13.12 -10.65
CA ALA A 79 3.01 -13.76 -9.42
C ALA A 79 3.70 -12.76 -8.48
N GLY A 80 4.41 -11.77 -9.04
CA GLY A 80 5.06 -10.71 -8.29
C GLY A 80 4.07 -9.84 -7.54
N VAL A 81 3.03 -9.36 -8.22
CA VAL A 81 1.95 -8.57 -7.60
C VAL A 81 1.24 -9.40 -6.53
N ASP A 82 0.90 -10.66 -6.80
CA ASP A 82 0.28 -11.54 -5.79
C ASP A 82 1.12 -11.63 -4.51
N LYS A 83 2.45 -11.64 -4.65
CA LYS A 83 3.41 -11.68 -3.56
C LYS A 83 3.42 -10.40 -2.72
N GLU A 84 3.38 -9.23 -3.34
CA GLU A 84 3.31 -7.94 -2.66
C GLU A 84 2.06 -7.84 -1.78
N TYR A 85 0.90 -8.19 -2.34
CA TYR A 85 -0.35 -8.19 -1.59
C TYR A 85 -0.37 -9.26 -0.49
N GLU A 86 0.34 -10.37 -0.66
CA GLU A 86 0.53 -11.38 0.39
C GLU A 86 1.30 -10.81 1.59
N ILE A 87 2.37 -10.06 1.33
CA ILE A 87 3.13 -9.34 2.36
C ILE A 87 2.25 -8.31 3.07
N LEU A 88 1.47 -7.51 2.34
CA LEU A 88 0.57 -6.53 2.97
C LEU A 88 -0.49 -7.18 3.86
N ARG A 89 -1.09 -8.30 3.41
CA ARG A 89 -2.05 -9.07 4.22
C ARG A 89 -1.39 -9.61 5.49
N TYR A 90 -0.16 -10.13 5.39
CA TYR A 90 0.60 -10.60 6.54
C TYR A 90 0.89 -9.46 7.54
N LEU A 91 1.27 -8.28 7.03
CA LEU A 91 1.49 -7.07 7.84
C LEU A 91 0.18 -6.42 8.32
N LYS A 92 -0.98 -6.96 7.94
CA LYS A 92 -2.33 -6.44 8.24
C LYS A 92 -2.53 -5.00 7.76
N LEU A 93 -1.89 -4.61 6.66
CA LEU A 93 -1.97 -3.27 6.09
C LEU A 93 -2.96 -3.22 4.93
N LYS A 94 -3.65 -2.09 4.81
CA LYS A 94 -4.59 -1.84 3.71
C LYS A 94 -3.95 -0.93 2.67
N PRO A 95 -3.85 -1.34 1.39
CA PRO A 95 -3.37 -0.46 0.34
C PRO A 95 -4.36 0.67 0.08
N GLN A 96 -3.84 1.86 -0.18
CA GLN A 96 -4.60 3.07 -0.51
C GLN A 96 -4.26 3.56 -1.92
N SER A 97 -2.97 3.58 -2.27
CA SER A 97 -2.50 3.95 -3.60
C SER A 97 -1.15 3.29 -3.89
N GLN A 98 -0.78 3.22 -5.16
CA GLN A 98 0.50 2.70 -5.62
C GLN A 98 1.21 3.71 -6.51
N ALA A 99 2.53 3.62 -6.59
CA ALA A 99 3.35 4.39 -7.50
C ALA A 99 4.56 3.56 -7.95
N LEU A 100 4.73 3.46 -9.27
CA LEU A 100 5.93 2.88 -9.86
C LEU A 100 7.07 3.90 -9.77
N VAL A 101 8.20 3.51 -9.18
CA VAL A 101 9.38 4.35 -9.04
C VAL A 101 10.56 3.67 -9.71
N THR A 102 11.07 4.26 -10.79
CA THR A 102 12.29 3.81 -11.45
C THR A 102 13.49 4.56 -10.88
N GLY A 103 14.49 3.81 -10.41
CA GLY A 103 15.82 4.32 -10.08
C GLY A 103 16.81 4.09 -11.22
N GLU A 104 18.08 4.41 -11.00
CA GLU A 104 19.13 4.21 -12.01
C GLU A 104 19.35 2.73 -12.38
N SER A 105 19.16 1.81 -11.43
CA SER A 105 19.45 0.38 -11.60
C SER A 105 18.35 -0.58 -11.15
N LYS A 106 17.29 -0.05 -10.54
CA LYS A 106 16.21 -0.85 -9.93
C LYS A 106 14.86 -0.21 -10.17
N THR A 107 13.83 -1.03 -10.25
CA THR A 107 12.45 -0.58 -10.28
C THR A 107 11.75 -1.00 -9.01
N TYR A 108 10.97 -0.07 -8.45
CA TYR A 108 10.24 -0.27 -7.21
C TYR A 108 8.74 -0.06 -7.42
N ASP A 109 7.92 -0.85 -6.73
CA ASP A 109 6.54 -0.46 -6.44
C ASP A 109 6.46 0.12 -5.02
N ALA A 110 5.86 1.29 -4.90
CA ALA A 110 5.71 2.02 -3.65
C ALA A 110 4.22 2.11 -3.30
N LEU A 111 3.79 1.26 -2.36
CA LEU A 111 2.39 1.22 -1.93
C LEU A 111 2.22 2.11 -0.71
N THR A 112 1.38 3.13 -0.84
CA THR A 112 0.87 3.87 0.32
C THR A 112 -0.21 3.03 0.97
N VAL A 113 -0.03 2.74 2.26
CA VAL A 113 -0.89 1.84 3.03
C VAL A 113 -1.35 2.50 4.33
N ILE A 114 -2.50 2.05 4.83
CA ILE A 114 -3.04 2.42 6.14
C ILE A 114 -2.90 1.23 7.08
N ASP A 115 -2.41 1.48 8.29
CA ASP A 115 -2.56 0.56 9.41
C ASP A 115 -3.99 0.68 9.98
N PRO A 116 -4.84 -0.36 9.85
CA PRO A 116 -6.22 -0.27 10.32
C PRO A 116 -6.34 -0.25 11.85
N GLN A 117 -5.27 -0.57 12.59
CA GLN A 117 -5.28 -0.54 14.05
C GLN A 117 -4.98 0.86 14.59
N THR A 118 -4.06 1.59 13.96
CA THR A 118 -3.65 2.93 14.41
C THR A 118 -4.24 4.07 13.58
N GLY A 119 -4.62 3.79 12.34
CA GLY A 119 -5.01 4.80 11.35
C GLY A 119 -3.80 5.45 10.64
N ASP A 120 -2.57 5.05 10.96
CA ASP A 120 -1.38 5.67 10.39
C ASP A 120 -1.21 5.31 8.91
N THR A 121 -0.78 6.30 8.13
CA THR A 121 -0.38 6.11 6.75
C THR A 121 1.13 5.96 6.65
N ARG A 122 1.60 4.96 5.89
CA ARG A 122 3.01 4.78 5.55
C ARG A 122 3.19 4.25 4.14
N THR A 123 4.40 4.33 3.61
CA THR A 123 4.75 3.71 2.33
C THR A 123 5.49 2.40 2.59
N VAL A 124 5.11 1.35 1.87
CA VAL A 124 5.83 0.08 1.79
C VAL A 124 6.47 -0.02 0.41
N TRP A 125 7.77 -0.26 0.38
CA TRP A 125 8.58 -0.35 -0.83
C TRP A 125 8.86 -1.81 -1.19
N PHE A 126 8.65 -2.14 -2.45
CA PHE A 126 8.96 -3.45 -3.04
C PHE A 126 9.97 -3.25 -4.17
N ASP A 127 11.03 -4.06 -4.20
CA ASP A 127 11.96 -4.15 -5.33
C ASP A 127 11.42 -5.19 -6.30
N ILE A 128 10.93 -4.71 -7.44
CA ILE A 128 10.23 -5.49 -8.47
C ILE A 128 11.10 -5.75 -9.71
N SER A 129 12.40 -5.48 -9.59
CA SER A 129 13.33 -5.55 -10.72
C SER A 129 13.40 -6.93 -11.40
N ASN A 130 12.98 -8.00 -10.71
CA ASN A 130 13.00 -9.37 -11.24
C ASN A 130 11.88 -9.67 -12.25
N PHE A 131 10.82 -8.86 -12.29
CA PHE A 131 9.72 -9.05 -13.23
C PHE A 131 9.30 -7.77 -13.95
N PHE A 132 9.82 -6.61 -13.53
CA PHE A 132 9.57 -5.33 -14.15
C PHE A 132 10.86 -4.76 -14.77
N GLY A 133 10.91 -4.70 -16.10
CA GLY A 133 12.07 -4.21 -16.85
C GLY A 133 12.58 -5.19 -17.92
N GLU A 134 12.15 -6.45 -17.91
CA GLU A 134 12.47 -7.43 -18.97
C GLU A 134 11.64 -7.25 -20.26
N MET A 135 10.82 -6.20 -20.37
CA MET A 135 9.95 -5.95 -21.53
C MET A 135 10.63 -5.19 -22.71
N PHE A 136 11.95 -5.11 -22.77
CA PHE A 136 12.66 -4.48 -23.89
C PHE A 136 13.85 -5.30 -24.39
#